data_AF-A0A6J1SG85-F1
#
_entry.id   AF-A0A6J1SG85-F1
#
_cell.length_a   1.000
_cell.length_b   1.000
_cell.length_c   1.000
_cell.angle_alpha   90.00
_cell.angle_beta   90.00
_cell.angle_gamma   90.00
#
_symmetry.space_group_name_H-M   'P 1'
#
loop_
_entity.id
_entity.type
_entity.pdbx_description
1 polymer ?
#
loop_
_entity_poly.entity_id
_entity_poly.type
_entity_poly.pdbx_seq_one_letter_code
_entity_poly.pdbx_strand_id
1 'polypeptide(L)'
;MTTEKKQVDLGAEYFAWKKVYEREKRFFYIRTKFVPNLKAECITGKFYSNHDVMQKNDADQNFVNMIETESTKGPKDRSEHPATENQRYGWYPDLQPVQKNDPRLYRAHRKSHITWLAEQILLGTRDIPKPPPFTGIPFKT
;
A
#
# COMPACT_ATOMS: atom_id res chain seq x y z
N MET A 1 -45.72 -22.22 -41.86
CA MET A 1 -45.11 -21.86 -40.57
C MET A 1 -45.53 -20.44 -40.24
N THR A 2 -46.63 -20.31 -39.51
CA THR A 2 -47.28 -19.02 -39.22
C THR A 2 -46.61 -18.42 -37.99
N THR A 3 -45.88 -17.33 -38.15
CA THR A 3 -45.28 -16.58 -37.04
C THR A 3 -46.36 -15.77 -36.34
N GLU A 4 -46.82 -16.28 -35.20
CA GLU A 4 -47.67 -15.53 -34.27
C GLU A 4 -46.89 -14.29 -33.80
N LYS A 5 -47.36 -13.11 -34.21
CA LYS A 5 -46.87 -11.84 -33.68
C LYS A 5 -47.34 -11.74 -32.23
N LYS A 6 -46.45 -12.03 -31.27
CA LYS A 6 -46.70 -11.73 -29.86
C LYS A 6 -47.00 -10.24 -29.74
N GLN A 7 -48.23 -9.93 -29.35
CA GLN A 7 -48.66 -8.59 -29.05
C GLN A 7 -48.03 -8.20 -27.71
N VAL A 8 -46.90 -7.50 -27.80
CA VAL A 8 -46.16 -7.03 -26.64
C VAL A 8 -46.92 -5.86 -26.04
N ASP A 9 -47.29 -5.99 -24.76
CA ASP A 9 -48.03 -4.98 -24.03
C ASP A 9 -47.10 -3.81 -23.70
N LEU A 10 -47.00 -2.87 -24.65
CA LEU A 10 -46.08 -1.72 -24.64
C LEU A 10 -46.14 -0.91 -23.34
N GLY A 11 -47.30 -0.89 -22.67
CA GLY A 11 -47.47 -0.24 -21.38
C GLY A 11 -46.69 -0.93 -20.26
N ALA A 12 -46.76 -2.26 -20.17
CA ALA A 12 -46.08 -3.04 -19.14
C ALA A 12 -44.55 -2.99 -19.31
N GLU A 13 -44.06 -3.05 -20.54
CA GLU A 13 -42.64 -2.87 -20.84
C GLU A 13 -42.16 -1.47 -20.47
N TYR A 14 -42.93 -0.43 -20.80
CA TYR A 14 -42.59 0.95 -20.42
C TYR A 14 -42.41 1.11 -18.91
N PHE A 15 -43.32 0.54 -18.10
CA PHE A 15 -43.19 0.58 -16.64
C PHE A 15 -41.98 -0.19 -16.11
N ALA A 16 -41.66 -1.33 -16.72
CA ALA A 16 -40.47 -2.11 -16.36
C ALA A 16 -39.18 -1.33 -16.66
N TRP A 17 -39.06 -0.78 -17.87
CA TRP A 17 -37.91 0.03 -18.28
C TRP A 17 -37.78 1.31 -17.47
N LYS A 18 -38.89 1.97 -17.13
CA LYS A 18 -38.89 3.15 -16.26
C LYS A 18 -38.35 2.82 -14.86
N LYS A 19 -38.73 1.69 -14.27
CA LYS A 19 -38.20 1.22 -12.98
C LYS A 19 -36.69 0.96 -13.04
N VAL A 20 -36.22 0.33 -14.11
CA VAL A 20 -34.78 0.08 -14.33
C VAL A 20 -34.03 1.40 -14.47
N TYR A 21 -34.54 2.31 -15.30
CA TYR A 21 -33.98 3.63 -15.50
C TYR A 21 -33.90 4.44 -14.21
N GLU A 22 -34.97 4.49 -13.41
CA GLU A 22 -34.96 5.21 -12.14
C GLU A 22 -33.99 4.62 -11.11
N ARG A 23 -33.79 3.29 -11.12
CA ARG A 23 -32.77 2.63 -10.31
C ARG A 23 -31.37 3.02 -10.77
N GLU A 24 -31.11 3.02 -12.06
CA GLU A 24 -29.79 3.33 -12.64
C GLU A 24 -29.44 4.81 -12.56
N LYS A 25 -30.42 5.69 -12.71
CA LYS A 25 -30.27 7.15 -12.58
C LYS A 25 -29.70 7.56 -11.22
N ARG A 26 -29.93 6.78 -10.16
CA ARG A 26 -29.35 7.03 -8.82
C ARG A 26 -27.83 6.86 -8.80
N PHE A 27 -27.28 6.02 -9.68
CA PHE A 27 -25.84 5.74 -9.76
C PHE A 27 -25.14 6.61 -10.82
N PHE A 28 -25.89 7.12 -11.81
CA PHE A 28 -25.40 8.09 -12.78
C PHE A 28 -25.44 9.52 -12.22
N TYR A 29 -24.41 9.88 -11.46
CA TYR A 29 -24.16 11.28 -11.12
C TYR A 29 -23.02 11.82 -12.00
N ILE A 30 -23.31 12.87 -12.77
CA ILE A 30 -22.26 13.60 -13.50
C ILE A 30 -21.61 14.56 -12.51
N ARG A 31 -20.37 14.29 -12.12
CA ARG A 31 -19.61 15.23 -11.27
C ARG A 31 -19.18 16.42 -12.13
N THR A 32 -19.75 17.59 -11.85
CA THR A 32 -19.33 18.87 -12.48
C THR A 32 -18.09 19.45 -11.83
N LYS A 33 -17.76 19.03 -10.61
CA LYS A 33 -16.57 19.42 -9.86
C LYS A 33 -15.67 18.22 -9.64
N PHE A 34 -14.36 18.45 -9.72
CA PHE A 34 -13.37 17.44 -9.40
C PHE A 34 -13.50 17.02 -7.93
N VAL A 35 -13.54 15.71 -7.68
CA VAL A 35 -13.48 15.13 -6.34
C VAL A 35 -12.30 14.17 -6.31
N PRO A 36 -11.28 14.44 -5.47
CA PRO A 36 -10.09 13.61 -5.44
C PRO A 36 -10.42 12.20 -4.94
N ASN A 37 -9.96 11.19 -5.66
CA ASN A 37 -10.05 9.79 -5.23
C ASN A 37 -8.75 9.40 -4.53
N LEU A 38 -8.66 9.68 -3.24
CA LEU A 38 -7.45 9.43 -2.44
C LEU A 38 -7.17 7.94 -2.18
N LYS A 39 -8.11 7.05 -2.53
CA LYS A 39 -7.94 5.58 -2.41
C LYS A 39 -7.36 4.95 -3.66
N ALA A 40 -7.37 5.65 -4.79
CA ALA A 40 -6.77 5.15 -6.01
C ALA A 40 -5.24 5.22 -5.88
N GLU A 41 -4.56 4.19 -6.35
CA GLU A 41 -3.10 4.23 -6.47
C GLU A 41 -2.70 5.36 -7.41
N CYS A 42 -1.70 6.14 -7.01
CA CYS A 42 -1.14 7.18 -7.87
C CYS A 42 -0.47 6.49 -9.06
N ILE A 43 -1.04 6.69 -10.26
CA ILE A 43 -0.40 6.25 -11.49
C ILE A 43 0.79 7.17 -11.73
N THR A 44 2.00 6.67 -11.47
CA THR A 44 3.22 7.39 -11.83
C THR A 44 3.32 7.47 -13.35
N GLY A 45 3.66 8.64 -13.88
CA GLY A 45 3.94 8.82 -15.30
C GLY A 45 5.07 7.91 -15.80
N LYS A 46 5.24 7.83 -17.13
CA LYS A 46 6.33 7.04 -17.71
C LYS A 46 7.67 7.69 -17.35
N PHE A 47 8.62 6.90 -16.84
CA PHE A 47 9.90 7.38 -16.33
C PHE A 47 10.74 8.23 -17.30
N TYR A 48 10.51 8.13 -18.61
CA TYR A 48 11.27 8.85 -19.65
C TYR A 48 10.46 9.88 -20.45
N SER A 49 9.18 10.08 -20.16
CA SER A 49 8.41 11.13 -20.87
C SER A 49 8.63 12.49 -20.20
N ASN A 50 9.59 13.25 -20.72
CA ASN A 50 9.82 14.64 -20.28
C ASN A 50 8.57 15.53 -20.41
N HIS A 51 7.61 15.15 -21.25
CA HIS A 51 6.36 15.89 -21.45
C HIS A 51 5.26 15.57 -20.43
N ASP A 52 5.36 14.46 -19.68
CA ASP A 52 4.38 14.12 -18.63
C ASP A 52 4.81 14.64 -17.24
N VAL A 53 5.99 15.24 -17.14
CA VAL A 53 6.49 15.83 -15.90
C VAL A 53 5.82 17.19 -15.71
N MET A 54 4.67 17.19 -15.02
CA MET A 54 4.07 18.40 -14.48
C MET A 54 5.09 19.08 -13.54
N GLN A 55 5.32 20.38 -13.70
CA GLN A 55 6.19 21.09 -12.76
C GLN A 55 5.51 21.13 -11.40
N LYS A 56 6.28 20.92 -10.33
CA LYS A 56 5.76 20.89 -8.94
C LYS A 56 4.93 22.14 -8.58
N ASN A 57 5.19 23.26 -9.25
CA ASN A 57 4.52 24.54 -9.02
C ASN A 57 3.19 24.69 -9.77
N ASP A 58 2.88 23.82 -10.74
CA ASP A 58 1.63 23.89 -11.52
C ASP A 58 0.47 23.17 -10.82
N ALA A 59 0.77 22.36 -9.79
CA ALA A 59 -0.23 21.62 -9.04
C ALA A 59 -0.85 22.50 -7.94
N ASP A 60 -2.18 22.43 -7.78
CA ASP A 60 -2.87 23.06 -6.65
C ASP A 60 -2.40 22.42 -5.34
N GLN A 61 -1.73 23.24 -4.53
CA GLN A 61 -1.11 22.82 -3.28
C GLN A 61 -2.10 22.18 -2.31
N ASN A 62 -3.39 22.53 -2.38
CA ASN A 62 -4.42 21.91 -1.54
C ASN A 62 -4.58 20.42 -1.83
N PHE A 63 -4.55 20.02 -3.12
CA PHE A 63 -4.62 18.62 -3.50
C PHE A 63 -3.34 17.86 -3.15
N VAL A 64 -2.18 18.51 -3.32
CA VAL A 64 -0.89 17.93 -2.92
C VAL A 64 -0.87 17.61 -1.43
N ASN A 65 -1.25 18.58 -0.60
CA ASN A 65 -1.33 18.40 0.86
C ASN A 65 -2.35 17.32 1.24
N MET A 66 -3.49 17.24 0.52
CA MET A 66 -4.50 16.21 0.77
C MET A 66 -4.00 14.80 0.44
N ILE A 67 -3.25 14.63 -0.64
CA ILE A 67 -2.65 13.34 -1.02
C ILE A 67 -1.58 12.94 0.00
N GLU A 68 -0.70 13.88 0.38
CA GLU A 68 0.36 13.64 1.34
C GLU A 68 -0.19 13.25 2.72
N THR A 69 -1.21 13.97 3.20
CA THR A 69 -1.88 13.64 4.46
C THR A 69 -2.57 12.27 4.42
N GLU A 70 -3.21 11.90 3.32
CA GLU A 70 -3.86 10.59 3.23
C GLU A 70 -2.87 9.42 3.06
N SER A 71 -1.74 9.67 2.39
CA SER A 71 -0.66 8.70 2.20
C SER A 71 0.07 8.39 3.52
N THR A 72 0.19 9.37 4.40
CA THR A 72 0.86 9.23 5.70
C THR A 72 -0.02 8.59 6.78
N LYS A 73 -1.36 8.65 6.64
CA LYS A 73 -2.29 8.05 7.60
C LYS A 73 -2.14 6.53 7.69
N GLY A 74 -1.96 6.05 8.90
CA GLY A 74 -1.99 4.63 9.21
C GLY A 74 -3.42 4.09 9.34
N PRO A 75 -3.58 2.77 9.51
CA PRO A 75 -4.89 2.16 9.74
C PRO A 75 -5.67 2.78 10.91
N LYS A 76 -4.98 3.10 12.02
CA LYS A 76 -5.58 3.72 13.23
C LYS A 76 -6.12 5.13 13.00
N ASP A 77 -5.60 5.85 12.03
CA ASP A 77 -6.09 7.19 11.68
C ASP A 77 -7.33 7.12 10.80
N ARG A 78 -7.57 5.97 10.14
CA ARG A 78 -8.67 5.75 9.20
C ARG A 78 -9.90 5.10 9.83
N SER A 79 -9.70 4.25 10.84
CA SER A 79 -10.80 3.60 11.56
C SER A 79 -10.55 3.59 13.06
N GLU A 80 -11.61 3.66 13.86
CA GLU A 80 -11.53 3.59 15.33
C GLU A 80 -11.22 2.16 15.81
N HIS A 81 -11.60 1.17 15.02
CA HIS A 81 -11.48 -0.26 15.31
C HIS A 81 -10.77 -0.99 14.17
N PRO A 82 -10.10 -2.14 14.44
CA PRO A 82 -9.45 -2.91 13.40
C PRO A 82 -10.49 -3.48 12.44
N ALA A 83 -10.30 -3.25 11.14
CA ALA A 83 -11.23 -3.73 10.12
C ALA A 83 -11.01 -5.21 9.77
N THR A 84 -9.81 -5.74 10.02
CA THR A 84 -9.45 -7.14 9.74
C THR A 84 -8.73 -7.78 10.91
N GLU A 85 -8.78 -9.12 11.00
CA GLU A 85 -8.13 -9.86 12.09
C GLU A 85 -6.61 -9.66 12.10
N ASN A 86 -5.98 -9.53 10.92
CA ASN A 86 -4.55 -9.25 10.81
C ASN A 86 -4.18 -7.89 11.44
N GLN A 87 -5.05 -6.89 11.32
CA GLN A 87 -4.83 -5.58 11.96
C GLN A 87 -4.97 -5.67 13.47
N ARG A 88 -5.83 -6.56 13.99
CA ARG A 88 -6.09 -6.73 15.42
C ARG A 88 -4.82 -7.01 16.22
N TYR A 89 -3.89 -7.80 15.67
CA TYR A 89 -2.62 -8.12 16.33
C TYR A 89 -1.76 -6.88 16.64
N GLY A 90 -1.77 -5.86 15.78
CA GLY A 90 -1.02 -4.61 15.97
C GLY A 90 -1.89 -3.42 16.41
N TRP A 91 -3.18 -3.63 16.64
CA TRP A 91 -4.13 -2.54 16.89
C TRP A 91 -4.06 -2.04 18.32
N TYR A 92 -4.05 -2.96 19.28
CA TYR A 92 -3.99 -2.61 20.69
C TYR A 92 -2.54 -2.50 21.14
N PRO A 93 -2.21 -1.59 22.07
CA PRO A 93 -0.92 -1.64 22.74
C PRO A 93 -0.73 -3.01 23.40
N ASP A 94 0.50 -3.50 23.48
CA ASP A 94 0.81 -4.80 24.07
C ASP A 94 0.12 -4.95 25.43
N LEU A 95 -0.72 -5.99 25.56
CA LEU A 95 -1.51 -6.25 26.78
C LEU A 95 -0.63 -6.44 28.02
N GLN A 96 0.63 -6.83 27.80
CA GLN A 96 1.68 -6.74 28.81
C GLN A 96 2.84 -5.95 28.19
N PRO A 97 3.11 -4.71 28.65
CA PRO A 97 4.32 -4.04 28.25
C PRO A 97 5.49 -4.89 28.75
N VAL A 98 6.18 -5.58 27.84
CA VAL A 98 7.41 -6.27 28.19
C VAL A 98 8.35 -5.20 28.71
N GLN A 99 8.66 -5.26 30.00
CA GLN A 99 9.67 -4.39 30.58
C GLN A 99 11.01 -4.79 29.95
N LYS A 100 11.38 -4.14 28.85
CA LYS A 100 12.65 -4.39 28.13
C LYS A 100 13.87 -4.18 29.05
N ASN A 101 13.68 -3.43 30.13
CA ASN A 101 14.70 -3.18 31.15
C ASN A 101 14.72 -4.23 32.26
N ASP A 102 13.73 -5.13 32.34
CA ASP A 102 13.74 -6.19 33.35
C ASP A 102 14.71 -7.31 32.90
N PRO A 103 15.85 -7.51 33.59
CA PRO A 103 16.82 -8.55 33.25
C PRO A 103 16.27 -9.97 33.44
N ARG A 104 15.15 -10.15 34.13
CA ARG A 104 14.45 -11.44 34.26
C ARG A 104 13.73 -11.82 32.97
N LEU A 105 13.20 -10.84 32.25
CA LEU A 105 12.34 -11.04 31.07
C LEU A 105 13.09 -10.80 29.75
N TYR A 106 14.08 -9.90 29.75
CA TYR A 106 14.82 -9.53 28.55
C TYR A 106 16.25 -10.07 28.55
N ARG A 107 16.46 -11.24 27.94
CA ARG A 107 17.78 -11.86 27.71
C ARG A 107 18.13 -11.89 26.23
N ALA A 108 18.16 -10.72 25.59
CA ALA A 108 18.59 -10.65 24.21
C ALA A 108 20.04 -11.14 24.07
N HIS A 109 20.23 -12.17 23.28
CA HIS A 109 21.56 -12.74 23.03
C HIS A 109 22.32 -11.79 22.10
N ARG A 110 23.17 -10.93 22.68
CA ARG A 110 23.81 -9.84 21.93
C ARG A 110 24.84 -10.37 20.92
N LYS A 111 25.67 -11.35 21.30
CA LYS A 111 26.69 -11.97 20.46
C LYS A 111 27.00 -13.38 20.99
N SER A 112 27.34 -14.31 20.10
CA SER A 112 27.95 -15.59 20.50
C SER A 112 29.44 -15.40 20.78
N HIS A 113 30.05 -16.31 21.55
CA HIS A 113 31.49 -16.29 21.81
C HIS A 113 32.30 -16.29 20.51
N ILE A 114 31.86 -17.07 19.51
CA ILE A 114 32.48 -17.14 18.19
C ILE A 114 32.39 -15.80 17.46
N THR A 115 31.21 -15.16 17.48
CA THR A 115 31.00 -13.86 16.83
C THR A 115 31.83 -12.76 17.50
N TRP A 116 31.89 -12.76 18.83
CA TRP A 116 32.72 -11.83 19.60
C TRP A 116 34.21 -12.03 19.29
N LEU A 117 34.69 -13.28 19.25
CA LEU A 117 36.07 -13.60 18.93
C LEU A 117 36.41 -13.19 17.48
N ALA A 118 35.55 -13.50 16.52
CA ALA A 118 35.73 -13.14 15.12
C ALA A 118 35.82 -11.62 14.93
N GLU A 119 34.95 -10.86 15.60
CA GLU A 119 35.03 -9.39 15.61
C GLU A 119 36.33 -8.88 16.24
N GLN A 120 36.76 -9.44 17.37
CA GLN A 120 38.03 -9.05 18.01
C GLN A 120 39.23 -9.36 17.12
N ILE A 121 39.21 -10.49 16.42
CA ILE A 121 40.22 -10.81 15.41
C ILE A 121 40.16 -9.76 14.31
N LEU A 122 39.02 -9.57 13.65
CA LEU A 122 38.81 -8.58 12.56
C LEU A 122 39.19 -7.14 12.94
N LEU A 123 38.89 -6.70 14.17
CA LEU A 123 39.13 -5.33 14.65
C LEU A 123 40.53 -5.16 15.24
N GLY A 124 41.06 -6.19 15.90
CA GLY A 124 42.41 -6.21 16.49
C GLY A 124 43.50 -6.38 15.43
N THR A 125 43.14 -6.93 14.27
CA THR A 125 44.08 -7.13 13.17
C THR A 125 43.96 -6.00 12.16
N ARG A 126 44.54 -4.84 12.50
CA ARG A 126 44.81 -3.80 11.49
C ARG A 126 45.85 -4.28 10.45
N ASP A 127 46.63 -5.30 10.80
CA ASP A 127 47.77 -5.81 10.01
C ASP A 127 47.54 -7.20 9.36
N ILE A 128 46.35 -7.81 9.47
CA ILE A 128 46.05 -9.00 8.67
C ILE A 128 45.67 -8.53 7.26
N PRO A 129 46.40 -8.96 6.21
CA PRO A 129 46.02 -8.64 4.85
C PRO A 129 44.63 -9.21 4.57
N LYS A 130 43.71 -8.35 4.14
CA LYS A 130 42.39 -8.81 3.65
C LYS A 130 42.65 -9.86 2.57
N PRO A 131 41.91 -10.98 2.56
CA PRO A 131 42.06 -11.94 1.48
C PRO A 131 41.81 -11.22 0.15
N PRO A 132 42.60 -11.53 -0.91
CA PRO A 132 42.40 -10.92 -2.21
C PRO A 132 40.98 -11.17 -2.71
N PRO A 133 40.39 -10.24 -3.47
CA PRO A 133 39.07 -10.44 -4.06
C PRO A 133 39.08 -11.72 -4.89
N PHE A 134 37.96 -12.45 -4.87
CA PHE A 134 37.80 -13.67 -5.65
C PHE A 134 37.97 -13.35 -7.15
N THR A 135 39.03 -13.89 -7.75
CA THR A 135 39.39 -13.70 -9.17
C THR A 135 38.91 -14.84 -10.07
N GLY A 136 38.21 -15.84 -9.51
CA GLY A 136 37.67 -16.96 -10.27
C GLY A 136 36.49 -16.53 -11.14
N ILE A 137 36.43 -17.03 -12.37
CA ILE A 137 35.21 -16.95 -13.19
C ILE A 137 34.15 -17.82 -12.48
N PRO A 138 33.02 -17.24 -12.04
CA PRO A 138 32.10 -17.89 -11.09
C PRO A 138 31.40 -19.14 -11.65
N PHE A 139 31.40 -19.32 -12.96
CA PHE A 139 30.87 -20.50 -13.62
C PHE A 139 31.86 -20.90 -14.73
N LYS A 140 32.41 -22.11 -14.66
CA LYS A 140 33.00 -22.73 -15.85
C LYS A 140 31.86 -23.23 -16.74
N THR A 141 31.88 -22.85 -18.01
CA THR A 141 31.20 -23.60 -19.09
C THR A 141 31.84 -24.96 -19.26
#